data_AF-A0A662C719-F1
#
_entry.id   AF-A0A662C719-F1
#
_cell.length_a   1.000
_cell.length_b   1.000
_cell.length_c   1.000
_cell.angle_alpha   90.00
_cell.angle_beta   90.00
_cell.angle_gamma   90.00
#
_symmetry.space_group_name_H-M   'P 1'
#
loop_
_entity.id
_entity.type
_entity.pdbx_description
1 polymer ?
#
loop_
_entity_poly.entity_id
_entity_poly.type
_entity_poly.pdbx_seq_one_letter_code
_entity_poly.pdbx_strand_id
1 'polypeptide(L)' 'PTTGGVTASYAMLGDLNIAEPGALIGFAGPRVIRDTVGRDLPEGFQRSEFVLEHGFLDYIVERKKLKETLSKQLRLLAN' A
#
# COMPACT_ATOMS: atom_id res chain seq x y z
N PRO A 1 2.86 -3.80 8.68
CA PRO A 1 2.73 -4.45 7.34
C PRO A 1 1.25 -4.76 7.09
N THR A 2 0.82 -4.76 5.85
CA THR A 2 -0.55 -5.13 5.45
C THR A 2 -0.43 -6.28 4.46
N THR A 3 -0.76 -7.50 4.88
CA THR A 3 -0.56 -8.69 4.05
C THR A 3 -1.74 -9.66 4.10
N GLY A 4 -1.73 -10.66 3.23
CA GLY A 4 -2.70 -11.76 3.25
C GLY A 4 -4.14 -11.31 2.97
N GLY A 5 -5.10 -11.93 3.64
CA GLY A 5 -6.53 -11.68 3.46
C GLY A 5 -6.94 -10.22 3.74
N VAL A 6 -6.23 -9.51 4.62
CA VAL A 6 -6.49 -8.08 4.87
C VAL A 6 -6.20 -7.25 3.62
N THR A 7 -5.06 -7.48 2.96
CA THR A 7 -4.73 -6.80 1.69
C THR A 7 -5.69 -7.18 0.58
N ALA A 8 -6.09 -8.45 0.52
CA ALA A 8 -7.03 -8.96 -0.49
C ALA A 8 -8.51 -8.65 -0.15
N SER A 9 -8.78 -7.74 0.78
CA SER A 9 -10.14 -7.32 1.14
C SER A 9 -10.19 -5.82 1.42
N TYR A 10 -10.70 -5.43 2.59
CA TYR A 10 -11.05 -4.04 2.90
C TYR A 10 -9.86 -3.07 2.85
N ALA A 11 -8.61 -3.53 2.98
CA ALA A 11 -7.45 -2.65 2.94
C ALA A 11 -7.10 -2.12 1.53
N MET A 12 -7.71 -2.65 0.47
CA MET A 12 -7.51 -2.20 -0.93
C MET A 12 -8.81 -1.75 -1.60
N LEU A 13 -9.91 -1.66 -0.85
CA LEU A 13 -11.24 -1.28 -1.34
C LEU A 13 -11.64 0.14 -0.90
N GLY A 14 -10.68 0.96 -0.46
CA GLY A 14 -10.95 2.35 -0.15
C GLY A 14 -11.20 3.15 -1.43
N ASP A 15 -12.08 4.16 -1.37
CA ASP A 15 -12.16 5.19 -2.41
C ASP A 15 -10.81 5.92 -2.56
N LEU A 16 -10.04 5.96 -1.47
CA LEU A 16 -8.65 6.41 -1.43
C LEU A 16 -7.81 5.39 -0.65
N ASN A 17 -6.84 4.78 -1.31
CA ASN A 17 -5.84 3.89 -0.72
C ASN A 17 -4.55 4.69 -0.40
N ILE A 18 -4.27 4.86 0.89
CA ILE A 18 -3.12 5.63 1.39
C ILE A 18 -2.17 4.72 2.15
N ALA A 19 -0.87 4.85 1.89
CA ALA A 19 0.17 4.14 2.63
C ALA A 19 1.21 5.10 3.25
N GLU A 20 2.01 4.57 4.17
CA GLU A 20 3.20 5.27 4.69
C GLU A 20 4.46 4.86 3.91
N PRO A 21 5.54 5.68 3.91
CA PRO A 21 6.79 5.33 3.22
C PRO A 21 7.37 4.00 3.67
N GLY A 22 7.84 3.19 2.72
CA GLY A 22 8.46 1.88 2.97
C GLY A 22 7.53 0.80 3.55
N ALA A 23 6.22 1.05 3.63
CA ALA A 23 5.26 0.08 4.14
C ALA A 23 5.25 -1.19 3.28
N LEU A 24 5.30 -2.37 3.91
CA LEU A 24 5.18 -3.64 3.21
C LEU A 24 3.69 -3.98 3.01
N ILE A 25 3.28 -4.12 1.75
CA ILE A 25 1.90 -4.34 1.31
C ILE A 25 1.86 -5.46 0.27
N GLY A 26 1.09 -6.52 0.52
CA GLY A 26 0.91 -7.56 -0.50
C GLY A 26 0.24 -8.85 -0.02
N PHE A 27 -0.41 -9.56 -0.92
CA PHE A 27 -1.17 -10.78 -0.58
C PHE A 27 -0.28 -11.90 -0.03
N ALA A 28 0.68 -12.39 -0.83
CA ALA A 28 1.63 -13.42 -0.41
C ALA A 28 2.93 -12.78 0.08
N GLY A 29 3.58 -13.40 1.08
CA GLY A 29 4.86 -12.91 1.60
C GLY A 29 5.99 -13.01 0.56
N PRO A 30 7.01 -12.13 0.59
CA PRO A 30 8.12 -12.14 -0.37
C PRO A 30 8.84 -13.48 -0.48
N ARG A 31 8.96 -14.21 0.64
CA ARG A 31 9.59 -15.54 0.67
C ARG A 31 8.81 -16.55 -0.19
N VAL A 32 7.50 -16.65 0.03
CA VAL A 32 6.63 -17.58 -0.71
C VAL A 32 6.67 -17.28 -2.21
N ILE A 33 6.66 -15.99 -2.58
CA ILE A 33 6.72 -15.58 -3.99
C ILE A 33 8.08 -15.93 -4.58
N ARG A 34 9.18 -15.67 -3.88
CA ARG A 34 10.53 -16.03 -4.34
C ARG A 34 10.68 -17.53 -4.57
N ASP A 35 10.22 -18.34 -3.62
CA ASP A 35 10.25 -19.79 -3.70
C ASP A 35 9.41 -20.32 -4.88
N THR A 36 8.31 -19.63 -5.21
CA THR A 36 7.41 -20.02 -6.32
C THR A 36 7.93 -19.57 -7.70
N VAL A 37 8.48 -18.35 -7.80
CA VAL A 37 8.95 -17.78 -9.09
C VAL A 37 10.38 -18.24 -9.41
N GLY A 38 11.15 -18.69 -8.41
CA GLY A 38 12.51 -19.23 -8.62
C GLY A 38 13.55 -18.18 -9.01
N ARG A 39 13.27 -16.89 -8.80
CA ARG A 39 14.17 -15.76 -9.04
C ARG A 39 14.07 -14.73 -7.93
N ASP A 40 15.10 -13.90 -7.79
CA ASP A 40 15.06 -12.79 -6.85
C ASP A 40 13.99 -11.76 -7.24
N LEU A 41 13.41 -11.15 -6.21
CA LEU A 41 12.39 -10.13 -6.37
C LEU A 41 13.04 -8.77 -6.63
N PRO A 42 12.40 -7.89 -7.43
CA PRO A 42 12.88 -6.54 -7.64
C PRO A 42 13.16 -5.80 -6.32
N GLU A 43 14.08 -4.83 -6.36
CA GLU A 43 14.29 -3.94 -5.24
C GLU A 43 12.99 -3.19 -4.92
N GLY A 44 12.68 -3.05 -3.62
CA GLY A 44 11.45 -2.40 -3.20
C GLY A 44 10.17 -3.20 -3.48
N PHE A 45 10.24 -4.46 -3.92
CA PHE A 45 9.05 -5.28 -4.14
C PHE A 45 8.11 -5.26 -2.91
N GLN A 46 6.83 -5.02 -3.15
CA GLN A 46 5.78 -4.86 -2.12
C GLN A 46 5.96 -3.66 -1.17
N ARG A 47 6.94 -2.77 -1.39
CA ARG A 47 7.01 -1.49 -0.67
C ARG A 47 5.96 -0.54 -1.22
N SER A 48 5.50 0.39 -0.40
CA SER A 48 4.48 1.35 -0.80
C SER A 48 4.88 2.12 -2.05
N GLU A 49 6.16 2.43 -2.25
CA GLU A 49 6.68 3.06 -3.47
C GLU A 49 6.45 2.19 -4.71
N PHE A 50 6.79 0.91 -4.64
CA PHE A 50 6.54 -0.06 -5.71
C PHE A 50 5.04 -0.22 -5.97
N VAL A 51 4.24 -0.31 -4.91
CA VAL A 51 2.79 -0.51 -5.01
C VAL A 51 2.08 0.72 -5.58
N LEU A 52 2.56 1.93 -5.25
CA LEU A 52 2.12 3.20 -5.86
C LEU A 52 2.48 3.25 -7.35
N GLU A 53 3.72 2.90 -7.71
CA GLU A 53 4.16 2.87 -9.12
C GLU A 53 3.31 1.92 -9.99
N HIS A 54 2.79 0.85 -9.40
CA HIS A 54 1.89 -0.11 -10.06
C HIS A 54 0.40 0.27 -9.97
N GLY A 55 0.07 1.45 -9.44
CA GLY A 55 -1.30 2.02 -9.47
C GLY A 55 -2.26 1.48 -8.42
N PHE A 56 -1.78 0.83 -7.35
CA PHE A 56 -2.63 0.29 -6.29
C PHE A 56 -2.84 1.25 -5.10
N LEU A 57 -2.05 2.31 -5.02
CA LEU A 57 -2.17 3.36 -4.01
C LEU A 57 -2.41 4.70 -4.69
N ASP A 58 -3.13 5.60 -4.03
CA ASP A 58 -3.31 6.98 -4.48
C ASP A 58 -2.19 7.87 -3.95
N TYR A 59 -1.77 7.66 -2.70
CA TYR A 59 -0.77 8.49 -2.04
C TYR A 59 0.14 7.69 -1.10
N ILE A 60 1.39 8.14 -1.02
CA ILE A 60 2.29 7.84 0.10
C ILE A 60 2.41 9.09 0.95
N VAL A 61 2.09 8.96 2.24
CA VAL A 61 2.06 10.09 3.17
C VAL A 61 2.88 9.78 4.41
N GLU A 62 3.82 10.66 4.74
CA GLU A 62 4.54 10.59 6.01
C GLU A 62 3.57 10.70 7.19
N ARG A 63 3.76 9.88 8.24
CA ARG A 63 2.93 9.85 9.45
C ARG A 63 2.59 11.24 10.01
N LYS A 64 3.57 12.15 10.02
CA LYS A 64 3.42 13.53 10.55
C LYS A 64 2.41 14.37 9.76
N LYS A 65 2.24 14.10 8.46
CA LYS A 65 1.32 14.81 7.56
C LYS A 65 -0.03 14.10 7.42
N LEU A 66 -0.15 12.85 7.89
CA LEU A 66 -1.33 12.00 7.68
C LEU A 66 -2.63 12.64 8.17
N LYS A 67 -2.63 13.25 9.36
CA LYS A 67 -3.81 13.92 9.92
C LYS A 67 -4.30 15.06 9.02
N GLU A 68 -3.37 15.86 8.51
CA GLU A 68 -3.68 16.97 7.62
C GLU A 68 -4.25 16.48 6.29
N THR A 69 -3.61 15.48 5.68
CA THR A 69 -4.07 14.87 4.42
C THR A 69 -5.46 14.28 4.58
N LEU A 70 -5.70 13.44 5.60
CA LEU A 70 -7.01 12.84 5.82
C LEU A 70 -8.11 13.88 6.03
N SER A 71 -7.85 14.92 6.83
CA SER A 71 -8.78 16.03 7.05
C SER A 71 -9.14 16.73 5.73
N LYS A 72 -8.17 16.98 4.86
CA LYS A 72 -8.40 17.60 3.54
C LYS A 72 -9.25 16.72 2.63
N GLN A 73 -8.92 15.43 2.51
CA GLN A 73 -9.66 14.51 1.64
C GLN A 73 -11.11 14.32 2.12
N LEU A 74 -11.30 14.11 3.43
CA LEU A 74 -12.65 13.96 3.99
C LEU A 74 -13.49 15.23 3.78
N ARG A 75 -12.92 16.43 3.89
CA ARG A 75 -13.64 17.68 3.60
C ARG A 75 -13.99 17.84 2.12
N LEU A 76 -13.13 17.38 1.22
CA LEU A 76 -13.40 17.42 -0.22
C LEU A 76 -14.52 16.46 -0.60
N LEU A 77 -14.60 15.31 0.07
CA LEU A 77 -15.60 14.26 -0.21
C LEU A 77 -16.90 14.44 0.60
N ALA A 78 -16.86 15.20 1.70
CA ALA A 78 -18.04 15.55 2.47
C ALA A 78 -18.83 16.63 1.73
N ASN A 79 -19.95 16.23 1.14
CA ASN A 79 -20.96 17.13 0.58
C ASN A 79 -21.63 17.97 1.67
#